data_AF-A0A836KNV0-F1
#
_entry.id   AF-A0A836KNV0-F1
#
_cell.length_a   1.000
_cell.length_b   1.000
_cell.length_c   1.000
_cell.angle_alpha   90.00
_cell.angle_beta   90.00
_cell.angle_gamma   90.00
#
_symmetry.space_group_name_H-M   'P 1'
#
loop_
_entity.id
_entity.type
_entity.pdbx_description
1 polymer ?
#
loop_
_entity_poly.entity_id
_entity_poly.type
_entity_poly.pdbx_seq_one_letter_code
_entity_poly.pdbx_strand_id
1 'polypeptide(L)'
;MDEQTARKLQLIAKAFASSSIRYNVTVSTHPADPDTFSVLFSMPTAEAPESPTFVALTIKEGPEVKGGRSFTGLLEHQKWPLTIVIEDDGRLRDFPERCIDVAWEHKQGVSRIPLWLP
;
A
#
# COMPACT_ATOMS: atom_id res chain seq x y z
N MET A 1 -0.31 -17.83 12.49
CA MET A 1 0.57 -16.80 11.89
C MET A 1 1.93 -16.95 12.53
N ASP A 2 2.98 -17.08 11.73
CA ASP A 2 4.35 -17.21 12.23
C ASP A 2 4.81 -15.91 12.93
N GLU A 3 5.68 -16.03 13.94
CA GLU A 3 6.16 -14.89 14.73
C GLU A 3 6.95 -13.88 13.87
N GLN A 4 7.69 -14.38 12.89
CA GLN A 4 8.45 -13.55 11.96
C GLN A 4 7.52 -12.74 11.05
N THR A 5 6.45 -13.36 10.53
CA THR A 5 5.44 -12.67 9.72
C THR A 5 4.71 -11.60 10.53
N ALA A 6 4.38 -11.88 11.80
CA ALA A 6 3.74 -10.92 12.69
C ALA A 6 4.63 -9.68 12.92
N ARG A 7 5.94 -9.89 13.16
CA ARG A 7 6.91 -8.81 13.32
C ARG A 7 7.05 -7.96 12.07
N LYS A 8 7.11 -8.58 10.88
CA LYS A 8 7.15 -7.86 9.59
C LYS A 8 5.88 -7.03 9.38
N LEU A 9 4.71 -7.60 9.65
CA LEU A 9 3.43 -6.90 9.55
C LEU A 9 3.38 -5.66 10.45
N GLN A 10 3.80 -5.81 11.71
CA GLN A 10 3.87 -4.71 12.68
C GLN A 10 4.86 -3.63 12.25
N LEU A 11 6.02 -4.01 11.69
CA LEU A 11 7.00 -3.08 11.16
C LEU A 11 6.41 -2.23 10.03
N ILE A 12 5.77 -2.88 9.05
CA ILE A 12 5.15 -2.19 7.92
C ILE A 12 4.04 -1.25 8.42
N ALA A 13 3.15 -1.74 9.28
CA ALA A 13 2.07 -0.94 9.85
C ALA A 13 2.59 0.29 10.62
N LYS A 14 3.63 0.10 11.45
CA LYS A 14 4.27 1.19 12.20
C LYS A 14 4.93 2.21 11.28
N ALA A 15 5.57 1.75 10.20
CA ALA A 15 6.24 2.64 9.25
C ALA A 15 5.25 3.56 8.53
N PHE A 16 4.13 3.03 8.06
CA PHE A 16 3.07 3.84 7.48
C PHE A 16 2.40 4.76 8.52
N ALA A 17 2.14 4.28 9.73
CA ALA A 17 1.54 5.09 10.80
C ALA A 17 2.45 6.23 11.29
N SER A 18 3.77 6.06 11.20
CA SER A 18 4.77 7.06 11.61
C SER A 18 5.12 8.04 10.49
N SER A 19 4.65 7.77 9.27
CA SER A 19 4.93 8.60 8.09
C SER A 19 3.80 9.61 7.87
N SER A 20 4.16 10.83 7.50
CA SER A 20 3.19 11.89 7.21
C SER A 20 2.64 11.73 5.79
N ILE A 21 1.78 10.73 5.58
CA ILE A 21 1.11 10.47 4.30
C ILE A 21 -0.36 10.87 4.36
N ARG A 22 -0.95 11.22 3.20
CA ARG A 22 -2.35 11.70 3.11
C ARG A 22 -3.41 10.59 3.21
N TYR A 23 -2.99 9.32 3.12
CA TYR A 23 -3.89 8.17 3.08
C TYR A 23 -4.00 7.50 4.45
N ASN A 24 -5.18 7.00 4.76
CA ASN A 24 -5.37 5.96 5.78
C ASN A 24 -4.82 4.64 5.23
N VAL A 25 -4.01 3.95 6.04
CA VAL A 25 -3.34 2.72 5.63
C VAL A 25 -3.73 1.56 6.51
N THR A 26 -4.13 0.46 5.86
CA THR A 26 -4.34 -0.85 6.50
C THR A 26 -3.36 -1.84 5.92
N VAL A 27 -2.68 -2.60 6.78
CA VAL A 27 -1.72 -3.62 6.35
C VAL A 27 -2.22 -4.99 6.77
N SER A 28 -2.18 -5.97 5.86
CA SER A 28 -2.52 -7.36 6.13
C SER A 28 -1.55 -8.31 5.44
N THR A 29 -1.53 -9.57 5.86
CA THR A 29 -0.90 -10.64 5.07
C THR A 29 -1.75 -10.96 3.85
N HIS A 30 -1.14 -11.37 2.75
CA HIS A 30 -1.88 -11.83 1.57
C HIS A 30 -2.51 -13.21 1.87
N PRO A 31 -3.79 -13.45 1.52
CA PRO A 31 -4.49 -14.68 1.89
C PRO A 31 -3.92 -15.93 1.23
N ALA A 32 -3.28 -15.79 0.06
CA ALA A 32 -2.73 -16.89 -0.71
C ALA A 32 -1.20 -17.06 -0.58
N ASP A 33 -0.49 -16.07 -0.01
CA ASP A 33 0.97 -16.07 0.02
C ASP A 33 1.46 -15.45 1.35
N PRO A 34 2.02 -16.27 2.27
CA PRO A 34 2.37 -15.84 3.63
C PRO A 34 3.57 -14.89 3.70
N ASP A 35 4.38 -14.82 2.64
CA ASP A 35 5.54 -13.91 2.54
C ASP A 35 5.19 -12.59 1.84
N THR A 36 3.90 -12.40 1.53
CA THR A 36 3.37 -11.22 0.85
C THR A 36 2.48 -10.42 1.78
N PHE A 37 2.59 -9.11 1.69
CA PHE A 37 1.80 -8.16 2.47
C PHE A 37 0.97 -7.29 1.54
N SER A 38 -0.29 -7.10 1.90
CA SER A 38 -1.19 -6.16 1.24
C SER A 38 -1.25 -4.87 2.05
N VAL A 39 -0.92 -3.76 1.40
CA VAL A 39 -1.04 -2.40 1.95
C VAL A 39 -2.19 -1.73 1.22
N LEU A 40 -3.26 -1.43 1.97
CA LEU A 40 -4.47 -0.79 1.45
C LEU A 40 -4.46 0.68 1.83
N PHE A 41 -4.50 1.54 0.82
CA PHE A 41 -4.63 2.99 0.94
C PHE A 41 -6.08 3.40 0.75
N SER A 42 -6.59 4.22 1.65
CA SER A 42 -7.92 4.85 1.54
C SER A 42 -7.81 6.33 1.90
N MET A 43 -8.68 7.16 1.33
CA MET A 43 -8.84 8.54 1.77
C MET A 43 -10.14 8.67 2.56
N PRO A 44 -10.18 9.49 3.62
CA PRO A 44 -11.43 9.85 4.27
C PRO A 44 -12.28 10.69 3.30
N THR A 45 -13.26 10.09 2.63
CA THR A 45 -14.21 10.81 1.79
C THR A 45 -15.36 11.34 2.66
N ALA A 46 -15.37 12.65 2.93
CA ALA A 46 -16.43 13.30 3.71
C ALA A 46 -17.80 13.27 3.01
N GLU A 47 -17.85 13.06 1.70
CA GLU A 47 -19.06 13.26 0.88
C GLU A 47 -19.81 11.97 0.50
N ALA A 48 -19.20 10.79 0.62
CA ALA A 48 -19.87 9.52 0.32
C ALA A 48 -19.16 8.34 1.05
N PRO A 49 -19.72 7.82 2.15
CA PRO A 49 -19.18 6.65 2.84
C PRO A 49 -19.50 5.32 2.12
N GLU A 50 -20.41 5.31 1.16
CA GLU A 50 -20.97 4.08 0.56
C GLU A 50 -20.13 3.51 -0.61
N SER A 51 -19.01 4.13 -0.97
CA SER A 51 -18.09 3.60 -1.98
C SER A 51 -16.64 3.91 -1.61
N PRO A 52 -16.10 3.24 -0.57
CA PRO A 52 -14.71 3.44 -0.20
C PRO A 52 -13.82 2.96 -1.36
N THR A 53 -13.16 3.92 -2.01
CA THR A 53 -12.12 3.61 -2.99
C THR A 53 -10.89 3.18 -2.20
N PHE A 54 -10.36 2.01 -2.52
CA PHE A 54 -9.12 1.51 -1.94
C PHE A 54 -8.09 1.36 -3.04
N VAL A 55 -6.85 1.76 -2.75
CA VAL A 55 -5.71 1.43 -3.58
C VAL A 55 -4.89 0.33 -2.91
N ALA A 56 -4.67 -0.79 -3.60
CA ALA A 56 -3.92 -1.92 -3.07
C ALA A 56 -2.48 -1.95 -3.60
N LEU A 57 -1.53 -2.05 -2.68
CA LEU A 57 -0.11 -2.32 -2.97
C LEU A 57 0.26 -3.67 -2.36
N THR A 58 0.66 -4.60 -3.21
CA THR A 58 1.08 -5.94 -2.78
C THR A 58 2.60 -5.99 -2.78
N ILE A 59 3.23 -6.16 -1.62
CA ILE A 59 4.69 -6.13 -1.44
C ILE A 59 5.24 -7.43 -0.87
N LYS A 60 6.50 -7.72 -1.23
CA LYS A 60 7.34 -8.76 -0.63
C LYS A 60 8.62 -8.13 -0.11
N GLU A 61 9.20 -8.72 0.93
CA GLU A 61 10.51 -8.30 1.42
C GLU A 61 11.56 -8.53 0.32
N GLY A 62 12.31 -7.48 0.00
CA GLY A 62 13.38 -7.48 -0.98
C GLY A 62 14.74 -7.72 -0.34
N PRO A 63 15.84 -7.48 -1.07
CA PRO A 63 17.18 -7.55 -0.50
C PRO A 63 17.34 -6.54 0.64
N GLU A 64 18.15 -6.89 1.64
CA GLU A 64 18.52 -5.96 2.70
C GLU A 64 19.26 -4.75 2.09
N VAL A 65 18.93 -3.55 2.58
CA VAL A 65 19.53 -2.30 2.11
C VAL A 65 20.25 -1.64 3.27
N LYS A 66 21.31 -0.87 2.97
CA LYS A 66 22.02 -0.14 4.03
C LYS A 66 21.05 0.81 4.75
N GLY A 67 20.93 0.62 6.06
CA GLY A 67 20.11 1.43 6.95
C GLY A 67 18.60 1.13 6.89
N GLY A 68 18.20 -0.09 6.50
CA GLY A 68 16.80 -0.49 6.55
C GLY A 68 16.45 -1.77 5.79
N ARG A 69 15.14 -2.01 5.68
CA ARG A 69 14.57 -3.15 4.95
C ARG A 69 13.84 -2.66 3.71
N SER A 70 14.10 -3.29 2.56
CA SER A 70 13.37 -3.00 1.34
C SER A 70 12.17 -3.92 1.19
N PHE A 71 11.08 -3.38 0.67
CA PHE A 71 9.93 -4.15 0.24
C PHE A 71 9.58 -3.72 -1.18
N THR A 72 9.40 -4.68 -2.07
CA THR A 72 9.09 -4.41 -3.47
C THR A 72 7.83 -5.14 -3.86
N GLY A 73 7.01 -4.50 -4.68
CA GLY A 73 5.90 -5.19 -5.29
C GLY A 73 5.06 -4.30 -6.17
N LEU A 74 3.81 -4.68 -6.41
CA LEU A 74 2.98 -4.06 -7.45
C LEU A 74 1.84 -3.28 -6.81
N LEU A 75 1.73 -2.02 -7.24
CA LEU A 75 0.53 -1.25 -7.05
C LEU A 75 -0.52 -1.75 -8.04
N GLU A 76 -1.76 -1.92 -7.59
CA GLU A 76 -2.83 -2.36 -8.47
C GLU A 76 -2.95 -1.47 -9.71
N HIS A 77 -3.29 -2.08 -10.84
CA HIS A 77 -3.39 -1.42 -12.15
C HIS A 77 -2.11 -0.73 -12.64
N GLN A 78 -0.97 -0.89 -11.97
CA GLN A 78 0.33 -0.45 -12.44
C GLN A 78 1.21 -1.64 -12.86
N LYS A 79 2.03 -1.40 -13.89
CA LYS A 79 2.94 -2.40 -14.46
C LYS A 79 4.33 -2.38 -13.83
N TRP A 80 4.71 -1.25 -13.24
CA TRP A 80 6.04 -1.06 -12.69
C TRP A 80 6.05 -1.37 -11.20
N PRO A 81 7.02 -2.17 -10.72
CA PRO A 81 7.13 -2.45 -9.31
C PRO A 81 7.54 -1.19 -8.54
N LEU A 82 6.93 -1.02 -7.37
CA LEU A 82 7.24 -0.01 -6.40
C LEU A 82 8.12 -0.62 -5.31
N THR A 83 9.25 0.02 -5.04
CA THR A 83 10.10 -0.31 -3.89
C THR A 83 9.87 0.73 -2.79
N ILE A 84 9.59 0.26 -1.59
CA ILE A 84 9.56 1.06 -0.37
C ILE A 84 10.71 0.60 0.54
N VAL A 85 11.31 1.54 1.26
CA VAL A 85 12.35 1.25 2.24
C VAL A 85 11.87 1.72 3.60
N ILE A 86 11.87 0.79 4.56
CA ILE A 86 11.63 1.09 5.97
C ILE A 86 13.00 1.20 6.62
N GLU A 87 13.34 2.38 7.12
CA GLU A 87 14.60 2.62 7.83
C GLU A 87 14.64 1.88 9.17
N ASP A 88 15.85 1.71 9.74
CA ASP A 88 16.03 1.02 11.01
C ASP A 88 15.31 1.71 12.20
N ASP A 89 15.02 3.01 12.07
CA ASP A 89 14.22 3.77 13.03
C ASP A 89 12.70 3.51 12.90
N GLY A 90 12.31 2.74 11.88
CA GLY A 90 10.93 2.36 11.59
C GLY A 90 10.15 3.36 10.75
N ARG A 91 10.79 4.31 10.05
CA ARG A 91 10.12 5.27 9.14
C ARG A 91 10.21 4.86 7.68
N LEU A 92 9.28 5.33 6.85
CA LEU A 92 9.40 5.17 5.40
C LEU A 92 10.38 6.20 4.84
N ARG A 93 11.37 5.73 4.08
CA ARG A 93 12.27 6.59 3.30
C ARG A 93 11.62 6.95 1.98
N ASP A 94 11.46 8.26 1.73
CA ASP A 94 11.04 8.85 0.46
C ASP A 94 9.85 8.13 -0.21
N PHE A 95 8.78 7.87 0.55
CA PHE A 95 7.62 7.14 0.03
C PHE A 95 6.99 7.88 -1.16
N PRO A 96 6.88 7.26 -2.36
CA PRO A 96 6.40 7.91 -3.56
C PRO A 96 4.86 7.99 -3.59
N GLU A 97 4.27 8.87 -2.78
CA GLU A 97 2.82 9.07 -2.69
C GLU A 97 2.16 9.30 -4.04
N ARG A 98 2.85 9.95 -4.98
CA ARG A 98 2.36 10.22 -6.34
C ARG A 98 1.96 8.95 -7.11
N CYS A 99 2.60 7.81 -6.83
CA CYS A 99 2.20 6.55 -7.46
C CYS A 99 0.79 6.13 -7.00
N ILE A 100 0.47 6.38 -5.72
CA ILE A 100 -0.86 6.11 -5.15
C ILE A 100 -1.89 7.08 -5.73
N ASP A 101 -1.55 8.36 -5.90
CA ASP A 101 -2.43 9.36 -6.55
C ASP A 101 -2.86 8.91 -7.94
N VAL A 102 -1.92 8.44 -8.77
CA VAL A 102 -2.21 7.99 -10.14
C VAL A 102 -3.15 6.77 -10.13
N ALA A 103 -2.92 5.80 -9.25
CA ALA A 103 -3.81 4.64 -9.13
C ALA A 103 -5.20 5.02 -8.59
N TRP A 104 -5.25 5.99 -7.69
CA TRP A 104 -6.48 6.54 -7.13
C TRP A 104 -7.32 7.23 -8.21
N GLU A 105 -6.72 8.15 -8.96
CA GLU A 105 -7.37 8.86 -10.07
C GLU A 105 -7.89 7.88 -11.13
N HIS A 106 -7.11 6.83 -11.43
CA HIS A 106 -7.56 5.78 -12.34
C HIS A 106 -8.82 5.08 -11.83
N LYS A 107 -8.86 4.69 -10.54
CA LYS A 107 -10.06 4.07 -9.94
C LYS A 107 -11.27 5.00 -9.94
N GLN A 108 -11.06 6.29 -9.66
CA GLN A 108 -12.13 7.28 -9.75
C GLN A 108 -12.65 7.47 -11.18
N GLY A 109 -11.78 7.36 -12.19
CA GLY A 109 -12.17 7.39 -13.59
C GLY A 109 -13.03 6.18 -13.95
N VAL A 110 -12.58 4.97 -13.60
CA VAL A 110 -13.29 3.72 -13.92
C VAL A 110 -14.63 3.61 -13.20
N SER A 111 -14.74 4.05 -11.95
CA SER A 111 -16.01 4.00 -11.20
C SER A 111 -17.12 4.88 -11.79
N ARG A 112 -16.77 5.83 -12.66
CA ARG A 112 -17.69 6.72 -13.36
C ARG A 112 -18.08 6.22 -14.75
N ILE A 113 -17.50 5.12 -15.23
CA ILE A 113 -17.83 4.54 -16.53
C ILE A 113 -19.14 3.75 -16.37
N PRO A 114 -20.22 4.10 -17.09
CA PRO A 114 -21.46 3.35 -17.02
C PRO A 114 -21.24 1.93 -17.56
N LEU A 115 -21.69 0.94 -16.81
CA LEU A 115 -21.57 -0.48 -17.18
C LEU A 115 -22.40 -0.84 -18.43
N TRP A 116 -23.35 0.01 -18.80
CA TRP A 116 -24.22 -0.14 -19.97
C TRP A 116 -24.33 1.20 -20.68
N LEU A 117 -24.07 1.22 -22.00
CA LEU A 117 -24.41 2.36 -22.85
C LEU A 117 -25.94 2.38 -23.04
N PRO A 118 -26.57 3.57 -23.11
CA PRO A 118 -28.01 3.69 -23.36
C PRO A 118 -28.43 3.14 -24.73
#